data_AF-T2GI74-F1
#
_entry.id   AF-T2GI74-F1
#
_cell.length_a   1.000
_cell.length_b   1.000
_cell.length_c   1.000
_cell.angle_alpha   90.00
_cell.angle_beta   90.00
_cell.angle_gamma   90.00
#
_symmetry.space_group_name_H-M   'P 1'
#
loop_
_entity.id
_entity.type
_entity.pdbx_description
1 polymer ?
#
loop_
_entity_poly.entity_id
_entity_poly.type
_entity_poly.pdbx_seq_one_letter_code
_entity_poly.pdbx_strand_id
1 'polypeptide(L)'
;MAGAPKKFFDRIERDAFLEQAREFRDYDYDSLDKVGKALLVMDNTHPWTVMRASEILEWIESGAYSEIMERRTRDLETGFNCPKCGTTLNGDENFCGMCGSKLWCR
;
A
#
# COMPACT_ATOMS: atom_id res chain seq x y z
N MET A 1 8.50 -0.76 19.29
CA MET A 1 7.35 -0.52 20.20
C MET A 1 6.06 -0.67 19.39
N ALA A 2 5.04 -1.36 19.93
CA ALA A 2 3.81 -1.73 19.20
C ALA A 2 2.61 -0.79 19.47
N GLY A 3 2.87 0.46 19.87
CA GLY A 3 1.84 1.44 20.26
C GLY A 3 1.71 1.64 21.77
N ALA A 4 0.70 2.41 22.17
CA ALA A 4 0.45 2.76 23.57
C ALA A 4 -0.38 1.70 24.32
N PRO A 5 -0.32 1.63 25.67
CA PRO A 5 -1.21 0.80 26.46
C PRO A 5 -2.69 1.25 26.34
N LYS A 6 -3.62 0.29 26.26
CA LYS A 6 -5.08 0.54 26.11
C LYS A 6 -5.65 1.59 27.06
N LYS A 7 -5.19 1.60 28.32
CA LYS A 7 -5.63 2.55 29.36
C LYS A 7 -5.35 4.04 29.03
N PHE A 8 -4.54 4.31 28.03
CA PHE A 8 -4.19 5.67 27.62
C PHE A 8 -4.81 6.07 26.28
N PHE A 9 -5.62 5.22 25.63
CA PHE A 9 -6.17 5.53 24.30
C PHE A 9 -6.99 6.81 24.26
N ASP A 10 -7.74 7.10 25.33
CA ASP A 10 -8.54 8.32 25.44
C ASP A 10 -7.70 9.58 25.72
N ARG A 11 -6.41 9.41 26.06
CA ARG A 11 -5.48 10.50 26.40
C ARG A 11 -4.44 10.74 25.31
N ILE A 12 -4.44 9.94 24.25
CA ILE A 12 -3.50 10.10 23.15
C ILE A 12 -4.06 11.16 22.22
N GLU A 13 -3.31 12.24 22.08
CA GLU A 13 -3.61 13.28 21.11
C GLU A 13 -3.25 12.79 19.71
N ARG A 14 -4.25 12.40 18.94
CA ARG A 14 -4.06 11.78 17.61
C ARG A 14 -3.50 12.79 16.63
N ASP A 15 -4.01 14.02 16.66
CA ASP A 15 -3.59 15.06 15.71
C ASP A 15 -2.13 15.46 15.94
N ALA A 16 -1.69 15.55 17.20
CA ALA A 16 -0.28 15.78 17.52
C ALA A 16 0.63 14.64 17.04
N PHE A 17 0.16 13.39 17.11
CA PHE A 17 0.91 12.25 16.59
C PHE A 17 0.99 12.25 15.07
N LEU A 18 -0.10 12.64 14.38
CA LEU A 18 -0.09 12.78 12.92
C LEU A 18 0.82 13.92 12.48
N GLU A 19 0.84 15.03 13.22
CA GLU A 19 1.75 16.13 12.94
C GLU A 19 3.21 15.71 13.12
N GLN A 20 3.55 14.98 14.19
CA GLN A 20 4.88 14.38 14.35
C GLN A 20 5.26 13.46 13.19
N ALA A 21 4.31 12.73 12.61
CA ALA A 21 4.57 11.87 11.46
C ALA A 21 4.88 12.68 10.19
N ARG A 22 4.20 13.82 9.97
CA ARG A 22 4.50 14.75 8.87
C ARG A 22 5.85 15.44 9.09
N GLU A 23 6.09 15.97 10.27
CA GLU A 23 7.36 16.59 10.64
C GLU A 23 8.52 15.61 10.52
N PHE A 24 8.34 14.34 10.89
CA PHE A 24 9.38 13.31 10.75
C PHE A 24 9.85 13.13 9.29
N ARG A 25 8.91 13.23 8.34
CA ARG A 25 9.17 13.23 6.89
C ARG A 25 9.85 14.53 6.46
N ASP A 26 9.37 15.67 6.91
CA ASP A 26 9.90 16.97 6.48
C ASP A 26 11.25 17.29 7.14
N TYR A 27 11.61 16.64 8.25
CA TYR A 27 12.93 16.71 8.88
C TYR A 27 14.05 16.12 7.99
N ASP A 28 13.72 15.60 6.80
CA ASP A 28 14.57 14.85 5.88
C ASP A 28 15.21 15.70 4.75
N TYR A 29 15.20 17.03 4.87
CA TYR A 29 15.69 17.96 3.82
C TYR A 29 17.22 18.08 3.71
N ASP A 30 18.00 17.57 4.67
CA ASP A 30 19.46 17.41 4.53
C ASP A 30 19.83 15.94 4.38
N SER A 31 20.58 15.60 3.32
CA SER A 31 20.97 14.22 2.97
C SER A 31 21.72 13.45 4.08
N LEU A 32 22.28 14.15 5.06
CA LEU A 32 22.94 13.56 6.23
C LEU A 32 21.94 12.96 7.23
N ASP A 33 20.71 13.48 7.29
CA ASP A 33 19.70 13.04 8.25
C ASP A 33 19.03 11.72 7.82
N LYS A 34 18.84 11.50 6.51
CA LYS A 34 18.36 10.23 5.94
C LYS A 34 19.24 9.03 6.32
N VAL A 35 20.57 9.21 6.25
CA VAL A 35 21.55 8.17 6.61
C VAL A 35 21.53 7.93 8.12
N GLY A 36 21.36 8.97 8.93
CA GLY A 36 21.19 8.87 10.37
C GLY A 36 19.93 8.09 10.76
N LYS A 37 18.78 8.42 10.17
CA LYS A 37 17.52 7.69 10.34
C LYS A 37 17.65 6.22 9.94
N ALA A 38 18.29 5.94 8.80
CA ALA A 38 18.56 4.57 8.36
C ALA A 38 19.42 3.82 9.39
N LEU A 39 20.54 4.39 9.82
CA LEU A 39 21.45 3.77 10.79
C LEU A 39 20.77 3.46 12.13
N LEU A 40 19.89 4.34 12.61
CA LEU A 40 19.13 4.15 13.85
C LEU A 40 18.04 3.08 13.74
N VAL A 41 17.56 2.81 12.53
CA VAL A 41 16.48 1.84 12.27
C VAL A 41 17.03 0.48 11.79
N MET A 42 18.27 0.41 11.33
CA MET A 42 18.90 -0.82 10.80
C MET A 42 18.92 -2.01 11.77
N ASP A 43 19.04 -1.77 13.08
CA ASP A 43 19.03 -2.83 14.11
C ASP A 43 17.64 -3.01 14.77
N ASN A 44 16.62 -2.29 14.29
CA ASN A 44 15.26 -2.38 14.82
C ASN A 44 14.41 -3.35 14.00
N THR A 45 14.05 -4.50 14.59
CA THR A 45 13.09 -5.45 13.98
C THR A 45 11.69 -4.84 13.78
N HIS A 46 11.38 -3.74 14.48
CA HIS A 46 10.11 -3.05 14.38
C HIS A 46 10.35 -1.56 14.10
N PRO A 47 10.15 -1.09 12.85
CA PRO A 47 10.28 0.32 12.53
C PRO A 47 9.37 1.16 13.42
N TRP A 48 9.87 2.32 13.81
CA TRP A 48 9.19 3.24 14.73
C TRP A 48 7.79 3.57 14.21
N THR A 49 6.82 3.65 15.12
CA THR A 49 5.41 3.86 14.76
C THR A 49 5.21 5.17 13.99
N VAL A 50 6.02 6.20 14.28
CA VAL A 50 6.00 7.49 13.57
C VAL A 50 6.40 7.36 12.09
N MET A 51 7.41 6.54 11.78
CA MET A 51 7.81 6.26 10.40
C MET A 51 6.73 5.49 9.66
N ARG A 52 6.10 4.49 10.29
CA ARG A 52 4.97 3.79 9.64
C ARG A 52 3.81 4.74 9.37
N ALA A 53 3.53 5.64 10.29
CA ALA A 53 2.48 6.63 10.13
C ALA A 53 2.80 7.61 8.98
N SER A 54 4.06 8.04 8.83
CA SER A 54 4.47 8.94 7.74
C SER A 54 4.26 8.31 6.36
N GLU A 55 4.67 7.05 6.18
CA GLU A 55 4.47 6.31 4.92
C GLU A 55 2.99 6.10 4.59
N ILE A 56 2.16 5.79 5.60
CA ILE A 56 0.71 5.63 5.41
C ILE A 56 0.08 6.97 5.02
N LEU A 57 0.49 8.06 5.66
CA LEU A 57 0.01 9.40 5.31
C LEU A 57 0.39 9.77 3.88
N GLU A 58 1.62 9.50 3.44
CA GLU A 58 2.04 9.71 2.06
C GLU A 58 1.22 8.90 1.06
N TRP A 59 0.94 7.62 1.37
CA TRP A 59 0.11 6.78 0.51
C TRP A 59 -1.33 7.32 0.37
N ILE A 60 -1.88 7.91 1.42
CA ILE A 60 -3.19 8.56 1.39
C ILE A 60 -3.11 9.89 0.62
N GLU A 61 -2.14 10.75 0.94
CA GLU A 61 -1.97 12.08 0.36
C GLU A 61 -1.64 12.05 -1.14
N SER A 62 -0.89 11.03 -1.60
CA SER A 62 -0.59 10.81 -3.02
C SER A 62 -1.82 10.41 -3.85
N GLY A 63 -2.94 10.05 -3.22
CA GLY A 63 -4.15 9.59 -3.89
C GLY A 63 -4.12 8.12 -4.33
N ALA A 64 -2.98 7.44 -4.19
CA ALA A 64 -2.85 6.02 -4.54
C ALA A 64 -3.79 5.12 -3.73
N TYR A 65 -4.04 5.45 -2.46
CA TYR A 65 -5.06 4.77 -1.67
C TYR A 65 -6.46 4.89 -2.31
N SER A 66 -6.84 6.11 -2.70
CA SER A 66 -8.13 6.38 -3.33
C SER A 66 -8.27 5.67 -4.67
N GLU A 67 -7.22 5.65 -5.50
CA GLU A 67 -7.20 4.91 -6.75
C GLU A 67 -7.50 3.42 -6.58
N ILE A 68 -6.95 2.79 -5.54
CA ILE A 68 -7.23 1.38 -5.21
C ILE A 68 -8.68 1.21 -4.78
N MET A 69 -9.19 2.10 -3.91
CA MET A 69 -10.57 2.06 -3.44
C MET A 69 -11.58 2.24 -4.59
N GLU A 70 -11.24 3.08 -5.56
CA GLU A 70 -12.04 3.38 -6.75
C GLU A 70 -11.78 2.40 -7.91
N ARG A 71 -10.95 1.36 -7.69
CA ARG A 71 -10.54 0.37 -8.69
C ARG A 71 -10.00 0.99 -9.98
N ARG A 72 -9.34 2.14 -9.87
CA ARG A 72 -8.62 2.81 -10.96
C ARG A 72 -7.19 2.31 -11.12
N THR A 73 -6.81 1.25 -10.41
CA THR A 73 -5.57 0.52 -10.67
C THR A 73 -5.61 0.07 -12.13
N ARG A 74 -4.57 0.37 -12.91
CA ARG A 74 -4.41 -0.11 -14.28
C ARG A 74 -4.81 -1.57 -14.32
N ASP A 75 -5.87 -1.88 -15.06
CA ASP A 75 -6.16 -3.26 -15.42
C ASP A 75 -4.86 -3.80 -16.01
N LEU A 76 -4.32 -4.83 -15.35
CA LEU A 76 -3.29 -5.65 -15.98
C LEU A 76 -3.97 -6.14 -17.26
N GLU A 77 -3.60 -5.58 -18.40
CA GLU A 77 -4.01 -6.07 -19.72
C GLU A 77 -3.39 -7.46 -19.92
N THR A 78 -3.80 -8.43 -19.12
CA THR A 78 -3.61 -9.84 -19.38
C THR A 78 -4.72 -10.24 -20.35
N GLY A 79 -4.65 -9.71 -21.56
CA GLY A 79 -5.45 -10.22 -22.67
C GLY A 79 -5.09 -11.69 -22.85
N PHE A 80 -5.88 -12.57 -22.24
CA PHE A 80 -5.69 -14.00 -22.32
C PHE A 80 -6.53 -14.51 -23.49
N ASN A 81 -5.92 -15.19 -24.46
CA ASN A 81 -6.68 -15.76 -25.55
C ASN A 81 -7.19 -17.14 -25.17
N CYS A 82 -8.44 -17.42 -25.49
CA CYS A 82 -9.02 -18.75 -25.28
C CYS A 82 -8.19 -19.80 -26.05
N PRO A 83 -7.69 -20.86 -25.39
CA PRO A 83 -6.86 -21.88 -26.04
C PRO A 83 -7.60 -22.71 -27.09
N LYS A 84 -8.94 -22.70 -27.08
CA LYS A 84 -9.78 -23.47 -28.00
C LYS A 84 -10.21 -22.68 -29.24
N CYS A 85 -10.57 -21.40 -29.09
CA CYS A 85 -11.16 -20.60 -30.17
C CYS A 85 -10.41 -19.30 -30.48
N GLY A 86 -9.42 -18.92 -29.66
CA GLY A 86 -8.60 -17.73 -29.89
C GLY A 86 -9.27 -16.40 -29.54
N THR A 87 -10.51 -16.39 -29.02
CA THR A 87 -11.16 -15.15 -28.56
C THR A 87 -10.38 -14.53 -27.41
N THR A 88 -10.17 -13.22 -27.47
CA THR A 88 -9.55 -12.43 -26.39
C THR A 88 -10.51 -12.32 -25.22
N LEU A 89 -10.03 -12.69 -24.04
CA LEU A 89 -10.76 -12.72 -22.78
C LEU A 89 -10.22 -11.61 -21.89
N ASN A 90 -11.08 -11.06 -21.05
CA ASN A 90 -10.74 -9.97 -20.13
C ASN A 90 -9.99 -10.48 -18.88
N GLY A 91 -9.94 -11.80 -18.67
CA GLY A 91 -9.13 -12.43 -17.63
C GLY A 91 -9.87 -12.70 -16.34
N ASP A 92 -11.14 -12.27 -16.23
CA ASP A 92 -12.04 -12.58 -15.12
C ASP A 92 -12.98 -13.76 -15.40
N GLU A 93 -13.04 -14.27 -16.65
CA GLU A 93 -14.00 -15.30 -17.03
C GLU A 93 -13.57 -16.73 -16.67
N ASN A 94 -14.49 -17.54 -16.14
CA ASN A 94 -14.28 -18.98 -15.89
C ASN A 94 -14.50 -19.85 -17.14
N PHE A 95 -15.28 -19.35 -18.10
CA PHE A 95 -15.65 -20.02 -19.35
C PHE A 95 -15.55 -19.03 -20.50
N CYS A 96 -15.18 -19.52 -21.68
CA CYS A 96 -15.17 -18.70 -22.89
C CYS A 96 -16.62 -18.41 -23.33
N GLY A 97 -17.00 -17.12 -23.42
CA GLY A 97 -18.32 -16.70 -23.89
C GLY A 97 -18.65 -17.03 -25.35
N MET A 98 -17.63 -17.29 -26.18
CA MET A 98 -17.82 -17.63 -27.61
C MET A 98 -17.93 -19.14 -27.88
N CYS A 99 -17.07 -19.96 -27.26
CA CYS A 99 -17.02 -21.40 -27.55
C CYS A 99 -17.39 -22.32 -26.38
N GLY A 100 -17.70 -21.74 -25.20
CA GLY A 100 -18.10 -22.46 -24.00
C GLY A 100 -17.00 -23.29 -23.34
N SER A 101 -15.74 -23.21 -23.80
CA SER A 101 -14.65 -23.95 -23.18
C SER A 101 -14.38 -23.44 -21.78
N LYS A 102 -14.19 -24.36 -20.84
CA LYS A 102 -13.71 -24.04 -19.49
C LYS A 102 -12.28 -23.49 -19.57
N LEU A 103 -12.05 -22.33 -18.96
CA LEU A 103 -10.75 -21.65 -18.96
C LEU A 103 -9.93 -22.00 -17.71
N TRP A 104 -10.62 -22.34 -16.62
CA TRP A 104 -10.00 -22.83 -15.39
C TRP A 104 -9.65 -24.32 -15.48
N CYS A 105 -8.36 -24.62 -15.60
CA CYS A 105 -7.77 -25.90 -15.21
C CYS A 105 -6.81 -25.63 -14.03
N ARG A 106 -7.19 -26.09 -12.85
CA ARG A 106 -6.23 -26.42 -11.78
C ARG A 106 -6.11 -27.93 -11.74
#